data_AF-A0A8S3K1Q6-F1
#
_entry.id   AF-A0A8S3K1Q6-F1
#
_cell.length_a   1.000
_cell.length_b   1.000
_cell.length_c   1.000
_cell.angle_alpha   90.00
_cell.angle_beta   90.00
_cell.angle_gamma   90.00
#
_symmetry.space_group_name_H-M   'P 1'
#
loop_
_entity.id
_entity.type
_entity.pdbx_description
1 polymer ?
#
loop_
_entity_poly.entity_id
_entity_poly.type
_entity_poly.pdbx_seq_one_letter_code
_entity_poly.pdbx_strand_id
1 'polypeptide(L)'
;GFQCAKFNFDNDRCIAQHSDVCNLLIDNSECFQDENKCVCKSGYYRDENLCALSVDSRCTATEQCGSNGICSGQRCRCADGKRTQDVTDAFGRSIQRCINGVDQIRF
;
A
#
# COMPACT_ATOMS: atom_id res chain seq x y z
N GLY A 1 22.82 -21.26 3.18
CA GLY A 1 21.73 -20.58 2.48
C GLY A 1 20.99 -19.74 3.48
N PHE A 2 20.77 -18.47 3.22
CA PHE A 2 20.09 -17.58 4.17
C PHE A 2 18.64 -17.38 3.74
N GLN A 3 17.74 -17.52 4.71
CA GLN A 3 16.29 -17.47 4.58
C GLN A 3 15.78 -16.15 5.17
N CYS A 4 14.87 -15.49 4.46
CA CYS A 4 13.92 -14.56 5.08
C CYS A 4 12.72 -15.40 5.54
N ALA A 5 12.65 -15.69 6.84
CA ALA A 5 11.57 -16.49 7.42
C ALA A 5 10.48 -15.57 7.99
N LYS A 6 9.44 -15.22 7.23
CA LYS A 6 8.17 -14.62 7.72
C LYS A 6 8.27 -13.28 8.48
N PHE A 7 8.26 -12.09 7.85
CA PHE A 7 8.25 -10.84 8.65
C PHE A 7 7.41 -9.68 8.10
N ASN A 8 6.71 -9.02 9.03
CA ASN A 8 5.86 -7.83 8.90
C ASN A 8 6.73 -6.57 8.69
N PHE A 9 6.20 -5.59 7.95
CA PHE A 9 6.71 -4.22 7.68
C PHE A 9 7.37 -3.42 8.84
N ASP A 10 7.38 -3.91 10.07
CA ASP A 10 7.69 -3.15 11.28
C ASP A 10 9.17 -3.22 11.73
N ASN A 11 10.06 -4.01 11.10
CA ASN A 11 11.48 -4.11 11.57
C ASN A 11 12.57 -4.48 10.54
N ASP A 12 12.30 -4.44 9.23
CA ASP A 12 13.22 -5.07 8.26
C ASP A 12 14.25 -4.11 7.68
N ARG A 13 15.55 -4.44 7.85
CA ARG A 13 16.65 -3.80 7.12
C ARG A 13 16.91 -4.53 5.79
N CYS A 14 16.79 -3.86 4.65
CA CYS A 14 17.32 -4.36 3.38
C CYS A 14 18.83 -4.56 3.48
N ILE A 15 19.33 -5.66 2.91
CA ILE A 15 20.76 -5.90 2.75
C ILE A 15 21.14 -5.64 1.30
N ALA A 16 22.19 -4.83 1.07
CA ALA A 16 22.61 -4.27 -0.21
C ALA A 16 22.89 -5.27 -1.36
N GLN A 17 22.78 -6.58 -1.12
CA GLN A 17 22.98 -7.64 -2.12
C GLN A 17 21.66 -8.25 -2.65
N HIS A 18 20.50 -7.86 -2.11
CA HIS A 18 19.22 -8.50 -2.41
C HIS A 18 18.04 -7.50 -2.43
N SER A 19 18.10 -6.48 -3.29
CA SER A 19 17.02 -5.48 -3.47
C SER A 19 15.68 -6.08 -3.91
N ASP A 20 15.70 -7.27 -4.51
CA ASP A 20 14.53 -7.87 -5.16
C ASP A 20 13.67 -8.68 -4.20
N VAL A 21 14.13 -8.91 -2.96
CA VAL A 21 13.45 -9.76 -1.98
C VAL A 21 12.12 -9.15 -1.52
N CYS A 22 12.02 -7.82 -1.46
CA CYS A 22 10.77 -7.16 -1.07
C CYS A 22 9.63 -7.60 -2.00
N ASN A 23 9.85 -7.57 -3.32
CA ASN A 23 8.85 -7.92 -4.33
C ASN A 23 8.58 -9.44 -4.44
N LEU A 24 9.33 -10.30 -3.74
CA LEU A 24 9.06 -11.74 -3.67
C LEU A 24 8.07 -12.08 -2.54
N LEU A 25 7.93 -11.21 -1.54
CA LEU A 25 7.07 -11.42 -0.38
C LEU A 25 5.84 -10.52 -0.40
N ILE A 26 6.01 -9.28 -0.89
CA ILE A 26 4.98 -8.26 -0.94
C ILE A 26 4.99 -7.69 -2.36
N ASP A 27 3.99 -8.05 -3.15
CA ASP A 27 3.85 -7.52 -4.51
C ASP A 27 3.82 -5.99 -4.49
N ASN A 28 4.47 -5.37 -5.47
CA ASN A 28 4.59 -3.93 -5.61
C ASN A 28 5.34 -3.23 -4.47
N SER A 29 6.25 -3.95 -3.81
CA SER A 29 7.22 -3.34 -2.90
C SER A 29 8.62 -3.25 -3.52
N GLU A 30 9.41 -2.33 -3.00
CA GLU A 30 10.82 -2.15 -3.37
C GLU A 30 11.65 -1.77 -2.14
N CYS A 31 12.95 -2.01 -2.21
CA CYS A 31 13.82 -1.57 -1.15
C CYS A 31 14.09 -0.07 -1.25
N PHE A 32 13.69 0.68 -0.23
CA PHE A 32 14.08 2.07 -0.04
C PHE A 32 15.47 2.14 0.59
N GLN A 33 16.47 2.47 -0.22
CA GLN A 33 17.88 2.40 0.16
C GLN A 33 18.24 3.35 1.31
N ASP A 34 17.62 4.53 1.36
CA ASP A 34 17.94 5.54 2.37
C ASP A 34 17.58 5.09 3.79
N GLU A 35 16.49 4.34 3.95
CA GLU A 35 16.08 3.80 5.24
C GLU A 35 16.47 2.33 5.43
N ASN A 36 17.01 1.70 4.38
CA ASN A 36 17.16 0.27 4.24
C ASN A 36 15.85 -0.46 4.59
N LYS A 37 14.69 -0.11 4.05
CA LYS A 37 13.41 -0.80 4.38
C LYS A 37 12.66 -1.20 3.11
N CYS A 38 11.88 -2.27 3.19
CA CYS A 38 10.89 -2.56 2.14
C CYS A 38 9.75 -1.54 2.25
N VAL A 39 9.52 -0.80 1.18
CA VAL A 39 8.43 0.16 1.06
C VAL A 39 7.56 -0.20 -0.14
N CYS A 40 6.35 0.34 -0.19
CA CYS A 40 5.54 0.22 -1.38
C CYS A 40 6.08 1.11 -2.50
N LYS A 41 6.06 0.57 -3.72
CA LYS A 41 6.45 1.30 -4.92
C LYS A 41 5.63 2.56 -5.08
N SER A 42 6.16 3.46 -5.89
CA SER A 42 5.50 4.71 -6.21
C SER A 42 4.04 4.51 -6.68
N GLY A 43 3.09 5.20 -6.05
CA GLY A 43 1.65 5.12 -6.34
C GLY A 43 0.91 4.01 -5.56
N TYR A 44 1.63 3.25 -4.75
CA TYR A 44 1.08 2.28 -3.81
C TYR A 44 1.26 2.78 -2.38
N TYR A 45 0.39 2.33 -1.49
CA TYR A 45 0.50 2.55 -0.06
C TYR A 45 0.44 1.24 0.70
N ARG A 46 1.00 1.27 1.90
CA ARG A 46 0.89 0.13 2.81
C ARG A 46 -0.55 0.03 3.29
N ASP A 47 -1.19 -1.08 2.96
CA ASP A 47 -2.47 -1.47 3.50
C ASP A 47 -2.36 -2.87 4.11
N GLU A 48 -2.37 -2.94 5.44
CA GLU A 48 -2.06 -4.14 6.21
C GLU A 48 -0.72 -4.80 5.79
N ASN A 49 -0.81 -5.89 5.04
CA ASN A 49 0.32 -6.72 4.58
C ASN A 49 0.55 -6.67 3.06
N LEU A 50 -0.11 -5.74 2.35
CA LEU A 50 0.07 -5.56 0.90
C LEU A 50 0.38 -4.10 0.54
N CYS A 51 0.94 -3.93 -0.65
CA CYS A 51 1.08 -2.62 -1.28
C CYS A 51 -0.09 -2.41 -2.23
N ALA A 52 -1.02 -1.57 -1.80
CA ALA A 52 -2.30 -1.36 -2.47
C ALA A 52 -2.32 -0.07 -3.29
N LEU A 53 -3.09 -0.05 -4.36
CA LEU A 53 -3.30 1.14 -5.18
C LEU A 53 -4.15 2.16 -4.44
N SER A 54 -3.72 3.43 -4.51
CA SER A 54 -4.48 4.57 -4.01
C SER A 54 -5.81 4.75 -4.76
N VAL A 55 -6.70 5.57 -4.20
CA VAL A 55 -7.86 6.09 -4.92
C VAL A 55 -7.41 6.76 -6.22
N ASP A 56 -8.24 6.62 -7.26
CA ASP A 56 -8.02 7.04 -8.63
C ASP A 56 -6.83 6.43 -9.36
N SER A 57 -6.07 5.51 -8.75
CA SER A 57 -5.05 4.75 -9.48
C SER A 57 -5.68 3.76 -10.47
N ARG A 58 -4.99 3.49 -11.57
CA ARG A 58 -5.47 2.55 -12.60
C ARG A 58 -5.46 1.13 -12.07
N CYS A 59 -6.58 0.44 -12.22
CA CYS A 59 -6.74 -0.95 -11.79
C CYS A 59 -7.34 -1.81 -12.90
N THR A 60 -7.11 -3.11 -12.78
CA THR A 60 -7.69 -4.18 -13.60
C THR A 60 -8.56 -5.11 -12.75
N ALA A 61 -8.31 -5.18 -11.44
CA ALA A 61 -9.04 -6.00 -10.50
C ALA A 61 -9.17 -5.27 -9.15
N THR A 62 -10.20 -5.61 -8.36
CA THR A 62 -10.52 -4.93 -7.09
C THR A 62 -9.46 -5.18 -6.01
N GLU A 63 -8.84 -6.35 -6.04
CA GLU A 63 -7.81 -6.81 -5.11
C GLU A 63 -6.52 -5.96 -5.19
N GLN A 64 -6.36 -5.18 -6.26
CA GLN A 64 -5.27 -4.23 -6.40
C GLN A 64 -5.52 -2.94 -5.61
N CYS A 65 -6.79 -2.60 -5.38
CA CYS A 65 -7.17 -1.44 -4.60
C CYS A 65 -7.07 -1.77 -3.11
N GLY A 66 -6.67 -0.80 -2.29
CA GLY A 66 -6.61 -1.07 -0.85
C GLY A 66 -7.99 -1.23 -0.22
N SER A 67 -7.99 -1.64 1.04
CA SER A 67 -9.15 -1.93 1.85
C SER A 67 -10.25 -0.89 1.68
N ASN A 68 -11.49 -1.36 1.56
CA ASN A 68 -12.66 -0.52 1.26
C ASN A 68 -12.68 0.11 -0.14
N GLY A 69 -11.73 -0.24 -1.01
CA GLY A 69 -11.69 0.14 -2.42
C GLY A 69 -12.28 -0.93 -3.34
N ILE A 70 -12.79 -0.49 -4.49
CA ILE A 70 -13.26 -1.32 -5.60
C ILE A 70 -12.66 -0.81 -6.91
N CYS A 71 -12.40 -1.71 -7.85
CA CYS A 71 -12.01 -1.31 -9.19
C CYS A 71 -13.25 -0.98 -10.03
N SER A 72 -13.49 0.31 -10.25
CA SER A 72 -14.66 0.81 -10.99
C SER A 72 -14.22 1.73 -12.12
N GLY A 73 -14.55 1.36 -13.36
CA GLY A 73 -14.14 2.15 -14.53
C GLY A 73 -12.63 2.21 -14.70
N GLN A 74 -11.93 1.10 -14.42
CA GLN A 74 -10.46 0.97 -14.43
C GLN A 74 -9.74 1.91 -13.45
N ARG A 75 -10.45 2.42 -12.43
CA ARG A 75 -9.86 3.23 -11.36
C ARG A 75 -10.31 2.73 -10.00
N CYS A 76 -9.39 2.76 -9.04
CA CYS A 76 -9.75 2.48 -7.65
C CYS A 76 -10.65 3.57 -7.09
N ARG A 77 -11.79 3.18 -6.54
CA ARG A 77 -12.76 4.07 -5.88
C ARG A 77 -13.17 3.47 -4.55
N CYS A 78 -13.59 4.29 -3.61
CA CYS A 78 -14.13 3.77 -2.37
C CYS A 78 -15.48 3.10 -2.63
N ALA A 79 -15.69 1.93 -2.02
CA ALA A 79 -16.95 1.22 -2.06
C ALA A 79 -18.08 2.07 -1.45
N ASP A 80 -19.33 1.68 -1.69
CA ASP A 80 -20.48 2.41 -1.16
C ASP A 80 -20.41 2.53 0.37
N GLY A 81 -20.70 3.74 0.88
CA GLY A 81 -20.62 4.06 2.31
C GLY A 81 -19.19 4.23 2.87
N LYS A 82 -18.16 4.20 2.01
CA LYS A 82 -16.76 4.45 2.37
C LYS A 82 -16.34 5.84 1.90
N ARG A 83 -15.30 6.40 2.52
CA ARG A 83 -14.78 7.75 2.17
C ARG A 83 -13.28 7.76 1.99
N THR A 84 -12.79 8.79 1.30
CA THR A 84 -11.35 9.02 1.12
C THR A 84 -10.72 9.60 2.39
N GLN A 85 -9.46 9.25 2.62
CA GLN A 85 -8.60 9.84 3.62
C GLN A 85 -7.21 10.06 3.00
N ASP A 86 -6.68 11.26 3.17
CA ASP A 86 -5.31 11.56 2.76
C ASP A 86 -4.31 10.83 3.65
N VAL A 87 -3.32 10.22 3.01
CA VAL A 87 -2.17 9.55 3.63
C VAL A 87 -0.92 9.88 2.83
N THR A 88 0.22 9.71 3.46
CA THR A 88 1.52 9.92 2.82
C THR A 88 2.10 8.58 2.39
N ASP A 89 2.51 8.45 1.12
CA ASP A 89 3.25 7.28 0.67
C ASP A 89 4.70 7.27 1.18
N ALA A 90 5.45 6.22 0.89
CA ALA A 90 6.85 6.10 1.32
C ALA A 90 7.79 7.15 0.69
N PHE A 91 7.34 7.89 -0.32
CA PHE A 91 8.10 8.93 -1.02
C PHE A 91 7.65 10.33 -0.62
N GLY A 92 6.81 10.47 0.42
CA GLY A 92 6.36 11.77 0.90
C GLY A 92 5.21 12.38 0.10
N ARG A 93 4.56 11.65 -0.80
CA ARG A 93 3.44 12.17 -1.62
C ARG A 93 2.12 11.97 -0.92
N SER A 94 1.27 13.00 -0.99
CA SER A 94 -0.11 12.94 -0.53
C SER A 94 -0.93 12.11 -1.52
N ILE A 95 -1.50 11.01 -1.04
CA ILE A 95 -2.36 10.09 -1.79
C ILE A 95 -3.60 9.78 -0.95
N GLN A 96 -4.59 9.13 -1.56
CA GLN A 96 -5.84 8.84 -0.89
C GLN A 96 -6.05 7.34 -0.72
N ARG A 97 -6.49 6.93 0.47
CA ARG A 97 -6.98 5.59 0.77
C ARG A 97 -8.46 5.60 1.14
N CYS A 98 -9.08 4.43 1.13
CA CYS A 98 -10.48 4.28 1.55
C CYS A 98 -10.57 3.85 3.01
N ILE A 99 -11.45 4.50 3.76
CA ILE A 99 -11.73 4.16 5.15
C ILE A 99 -13.24 4.02 5.36
N ASN A 100 -13.61 3.38 6.46
CA ASN A 100 -15.00 3.35 6.91
C ASN A 100 -15.53 4.78 7.03
N GLY A 101 -16.69 5.03 6.41
CA GLY A 101 -17.46 6.23 6.68
C GLY A 101 -17.95 6.15 8.12
N VAL A 102 -17.24 6.80 9.05
CA VAL A 102 -17.88 7.23 10.29
C VAL A 102 -18.88 8.30 9.90
N ASP A 103 -20.17 8.01 10.07
CA ASP A 103 -21.18 9.06 10.23
C ASP A 103 -20.62 10.04 11.25
N GLN A 104 -20.30 11.27 10.83
CA GLN A 104 -20.02 12.31 11.80
C GLN A 104 -21.34 12.60 12.52
N ILE A 105 -21.60 11.86 13.60
CA ILE A 105 -22.45 12.37 14.67
C ILE A 105 -21.65 13.51 15.29
N ARG A 106 -21.85 14.72 14.76
CA ARG A 106 -21.51 15.96 15.46
C ARG A 106 -22.45 16.03 16.67
N PHE A 107 -21.89 15.89 17.86
CA PHE A 107 -22.55 16.30 19.11
C PHE A 107 -22.50 17.83 19.23
#